data_AF-A0A7X7KDQ4-F1
#
_entry.id   AF-A0A7X7KDQ4-F1
#
_cell.length_a   1.000
_cell.length_b   1.000
_cell.length_c   1.000
_cell.angle_alpha   90.00
_cell.angle_beta   90.00
_cell.angle_gamma   90.00
#
_symmetry.space_group_name_H-M   'P 1'
#
loop_
_entity.id
_entity.type
_entity.pdbx_description
1 polymer ?
#
loop_
_entity_poly.entity_id
_entity_poly.type
_entity_poly.pdbx_seq_one_letter_code
_entity_poly.pdbx_strand_id
1 'polypeptide(L)'
;MPDYEIENVLVVPTEVFHRLGHFQGFSSEVDRYLDDLLRSEHTSYRPRDEVEKDPGYKQLIPYMIFRHVGADGRETVFQYTRGKGMGEGRLHHKRSVGIGGHISSIDAADGGAAGSY
;
A
#
# COMPACT_ATOMS: atom_id res chain seq x y z
N MET A 1 -7.22 -16.94 25.72
CA MET A 1 -6.79 -15.76 24.95
C MET A 1 -7.23 -15.99 23.53
N PRO A 2 -7.95 -15.09 22.85
CA PRO A 2 -8.18 -15.27 21.42
C PRO A 2 -6.82 -15.24 20.74
N ASP A 3 -6.56 -16.21 19.85
CA ASP A 3 -5.47 -16.13 18.89
C ASP A 3 -5.72 -14.86 18.06
N TYR A 4 -4.97 -13.80 18.31
CA TYR A 4 -4.91 -12.69 17.38
C TYR A 4 -4.01 -13.18 16.24
N GLU A 5 -4.62 -13.58 15.12
CA GLU A 5 -3.85 -13.82 13.91
C GLU A 5 -3.09 -12.54 13.55
N ILE A 6 -1.77 -12.63 13.56
CA ILE A 6 -0.91 -11.51 13.21
C ILE A 6 -1.07 -11.26 11.71
N GLU A 7 -1.44 -10.03 11.34
CA GLU A 7 -1.56 -9.63 9.94
C GLU A 7 -0.23 -9.83 9.23
N ASN A 8 -0.21 -10.65 8.18
CA ASN A 8 0.97 -10.88 7.35
C ASN A 8 0.83 -10.09 6.04
N VAL A 9 1.78 -9.20 5.78
CA VAL A 9 1.74 -8.23 4.66
C VAL A 9 2.81 -8.50 3.62
N LEU A 10 2.51 -8.19 2.36
CA LEU A 10 3.46 -8.38 1.25
C LEU A 10 4.60 -7.35 1.31
N VAL A 11 5.83 -7.86 1.32
CA VAL A 11 7.04 -7.03 1.35
C VAL A 11 8.05 -7.44 0.29
N VAL A 12 8.96 -6.53 -0.02
CA VAL A 12 10.14 -6.73 -0.85
C VAL A 12 11.40 -6.25 -0.09
N PRO A 13 12.57 -6.91 -0.20
CA PRO A 13 13.80 -6.40 0.38
C PRO A 13 14.16 -5.01 -0.15
N THR A 14 14.56 -4.10 0.73
CA THR A 14 14.94 -2.73 0.36
C THR A 14 16.08 -2.70 -0.66
N GLU A 15 16.99 -3.69 -0.64
CA GLU A 15 18.07 -3.82 -1.61
C GLU A 15 17.59 -4.01 -3.06
N VAL A 16 16.43 -4.65 -3.28
CA VAL A 16 15.85 -4.81 -4.61
C VAL A 16 15.47 -3.44 -5.16
N PHE A 17 14.76 -2.63 -4.37
CA PHE A 17 14.45 -1.25 -4.74
C PHE A 17 15.71 -0.43 -5.05
N HIS A 18 16.75 -0.54 -4.21
CA HIS A 18 18.00 0.21 -4.40
C HIS A 18 18.72 -0.21 -5.69
N ARG A 19 18.73 -1.51 -6.01
CA ARG A 19 19.34 -2.06 -7.22
C ARG A 19 18.62 -1.58 -8.48
N LEU A 20 17.28 -1.50 -8.44
CA LEU A 20 16.49 -1.02 -9.58
C LEU A 20 16.71 0.46 -9.83
N GLY A 21 16.86 1.26 -8.77
CA GLY A 21 17.13 2.69 -8.86
C GLY A 21 16.52 3.43 -7.67
N HIS A 22 17.35 3.84 -6.73
CA HIS A 22 16.87 4.57 -5.56
C HIS A 22 16.42 5.99 -5.94
N PHE A 23 15.20 6.36 -5.54
CA PHE A 23 14.67 7.72 -5.67
C PHE A 23 13.95 8.16 -4.40
N GLN A 24 13.72 9.48 -4.28
CA GLN A 24 12.91 10.07 -3.23
C GLN A 24 11.76 10.85 -3.87
N GLY A 25 10.52 10.52 -3.50
CA GLY A 25 9.32 11.13 -4.07
C GLY A 25 8.55 10.17 -4.97
N PHE A 26 8.30 10.57 -6.22
CA PHE A 26 7.55 9.80 -7.22
C PHE A 26 8.42 9.55 -8.45
N SER A 27 8.38 8.32 -8.99
CA SER A 27 8.92 7.99 -10.31
C SER A 27 7.80 7.42 -11.18
N SER A 28 7.73 7.87 -12.43
CA SER A 28 6.79 7.37 -13.44
C SER A 28 7.37 6.26 -14.32
N GLU A 29 8.60 5.79 -14.05
CA GLU A 29 9.26 4.72 -14.82
C GLU A 29 8.70 3.33 -14.45
N VAL A 30 7.40 3.08 -14.68
CA VAL A 30 6.71 1.86 -14.24
C VAL A 30 7.45 0.58 -14.67
N ASP A 31 7.82 0.49 -15.96
CA ASP A 31 8.47 -0.69 -16.55
C ASP A 31 9.80 -1.05 -15.88
N ARG A 32 10.47 -0.07 -15.24
CA ARG A 32 11.72 -0.28 -14.53
C ARG A 32 11.54 -1.00 -13.19
N TYR A 33 10.38 -0.82 -12.54
CA TYR A 33 10.19 -1.26 -11.16
C TYR A 33 9.16 -2.39 -11.04
N LEU A 34 8.08 -2.35 -11.83
CA LEU A 34 6.87 -3.14 -11.57
C LEU A 34 7.15 -4.64 -11.58
N ASP A 35 7.82 -5.14 -12.62
CA ASP A 35 8.10 -6.56 -12.77
C ASP A 35 8.93 -7.05 -11.58
N ASP A 36 10.12 -6.49 -11.36
CA ASP A 36 11.02 -6.96 -10.29
C ASP A 36 10.46 -6.77 -8.88
N LEU A 37 9.69 -5.72 -8.60
CA LEU A 37 9.09 -5.53 -7.27
C LEU A 37 7.94 -6.49 -6.98
N LEU A 38 7.30 -7.05 -8.02
CA LEU A 38 6.19 -8.01 -7.88
C LEU A 38 6.59 -9.46 -8.18
N ARG A 39 7.85 -9.71 -8.55
CA ARG A 39 8.36 -11.07 -8.75
C ARG A 39 8.29 -11.89 -7.46
N SER A 40 7.74 -13.09 -7.55
CA SER A 40 7.62 -14.02 -6.42
C SER A 40 8.94 -14.35 -5.74
N GLU A 41 10.05 -14.32 -6.48
CA GLU A 41 11.42 -14.51 -5.96
C GLU A 41 11.89 -13.37 -5.04
N HIS A 42 11.25 -12.20 -5.12
CA HIS A 42 11.62 -11.00 -4.37
C HIS A 42 10.56 -10.61 -3.34
N THR A 43 9.37 -11.17 -3.43
CA THR A 43 8.27 -10.89 -2.50
C THR A 43 8.11 -11.97 -1.44
N SER A 44 7.73 -11.59 -0.23
CA SER A 44 7.31 -12.53 0.82
C SER A 44 6.24 -11.90 1.71
N TYR A 45 5.39 -12.73 2.30
CA TYR A 45 4.47 -12.29 3.36
C TYR A 45 5.18 -12.36 4.71
N ARG A 46 5.06 -11.30 5.52
CA ARG A 46 5.69 -11.22 6.84
C ARG A 46 4.81 -10.55 7.89
N PRO A 47 4.99 -10.86 9.18
CA PRO A 47 4.28 -10.19 10.27
C PRO A 47 4.45 -8.67 10.18
N ARG A 48 3.33 -7.96 10.14
CA ARG A 48 3.31 -6.52 9.91
C ARG A 48 4.07 -5.73 10.98
N ASP A 49 3.90 -6.12 12.24
CA ASP A 49 4.51 -5.47 13.40
C ASP A 49 6.05 -5.58 13.43
N GLU A 50 6.60 -6.62 12.80
CA GLU A 50 8.03 -6.79 12.58
C GLU A 50 8.53 -5.85 11.46
N VAL A 51 7.89 -5.88 10.30
CA VAL A 51 8.33 -5.11 9.12
C VAL A 51 7.99 -3.62 9.19
N GLU A 52 7.14 -3.19 10.10
CA GLU A 52 6.92 -1.76 10.40
C GLU A 52 8.17 -1.10 11.03
N LYS A 53 9.04 -1.89 11.67
CA LYS A 53 10.25 -1.39 12.36
C LYS A 53 11.54 -1.77 11.66
N ASP A 54 11.48 -2.65 10.66
CA ASP A 54 12.65 -3.15 9.94
C ASP A 54 12.86 -2.41 8.59
N PRO A 55 13.88 -1.53 8.47
CA PRO A 55 14.16 -0.83 7.23
C PRO A 55 14.71 -1.76 6.12
N GLY A 56 15.05 -3.01 6.44
CA GLY A 56 15.46 -4.03 5.49
C GLY A 56 14.35 -4.43 4.51
N TYR A 57 13.09 -4.11 4.82
CA TYR A 57 11.94 -4.41 3.98
C TYR A 57 11.16 -3.15 3.61
N LYS A 58 10.63 -3.15 2.37
CA LYS A 58 9.60 -2.20 1.95
C LYS A 58 8.28 -2.95 1.85
N GLN A 59 7.25 -2.40 2.49
CA GLN A 59 5.89 -2.89 2.38
C GLN A 59 5.28 -2.38 1.07
N LEU A 60 4.71 -3.29 0.27
CA LEU A 60 4.05 -2.92 -0.99
C LEU A 60 2.63 -2.44 -0.68
N ILE A 61 2.38 -1.15 -0.93
CA ILE A 61 1.11 -0.49 -0.64
C ILE A 61 0.46 -0.03 -1.95
N PRO A 62 -0.58 -0.74 -2.44
CA PRO A 62 -1.44 -0.21 -3.49
C PRO A 62 -2.01 1.14 -3.04
N TYR A 63 -1.94 2.15 -3.92
CA TYR A 63 -2.42 3.50 -3.63
C TYR A 63 -3.26 4.03 -4.79
N MET A 64 -4.55 4.20 -4.55
CA MET A 64 -5.55 4.56 -5.56
C MET A 64 -5.97 6.02 -5.39
N ILE A 65 -6.02 6.78 -6.48
CA ILE A 65 -6.59 8.13 -6.52
C ILE A 65 -7.89 8.08 -7.32
N PHE A 66 -8.98 8.57 -6.73
CA PHE A 66 -10.28 8.64 -7.41
C PHE A 66 -10.46 10.00 -8.07
N ARG A 67 -10.64 9.98 -9.40
CA ARG A 67 -10.97 11.14 -10.23
C ARG A 67 -12.39 10.99 -10.77
N HIS A 68 -13.17 12.07 -10.70
CA HIS A 68 -14.51 12.16 -11.25
C HIS A 68 -14.58 13.30 -12.27
N VAL A 69 -15.28 13.05 -13.39
CA VAL A 69 -15.53 14.05 -14.43
C VAL A 69 -17.04 14.27 -14.49
N GLY A 70 -17.49 15.47 -14.12
CA GLY A 70 -18.90 15.84 -14.14
C GLY A 70 -19.47 15.95 -15.55
N ALA A 71 -20.80 15.96 -15.65
CA ALA A 71 -21.50 16.16 -16.93
C ALA A 71 -21.18 17.51 -17.59
N ASP A 72 -20.72 18.49 -16.80
CA ASP A 72 -20.23 19.80 -17.24
C ASP A 72 -18.75 19.79 -17.68
N GLY A 73 -18.10 18.62 -17.68
CA GLY A 73 -16.67 18.45 -17.97
C GLY A 73 -15.75 18.83 -16.82
N ARG A 74 -16.27 19.20 -15.64
CA ARG A 74 -15.44 19.57 -14.49
C ARG A 74 -14.78 18.33 -13.88
N GLU A 75 -13.46 18.40 -13.72
CA GLU A 75 -12.70 17.35 -13.04
C GLU A 75 -12.61 17.62 -11.53
N THR A 76 -12.84 16.59 -10.73
CA THR A 76 -12.63 16.62 -9.28
C THR A 76 -11.87 15.39 -8.82
N VAL A 77 -11.09 15.55 -7.75
CA VAL A 77 -10.37 14.47 -7.09
C VAL A 77 -10.96 14.25 -5.70
N PHE A 78 -11.22 13.00 -5.36
CA PHE A 78 -11.70 12.66 -4.02
C PHE A 78 -10.65 12.99 -2.97
N GLN A 79 -11.09 13.66 -1.91
CA GLN A 79 -10.30 13.91 -0.73
C GLN A 79 -11.14 13.69 0.53
N TYR A 80 -10.48 13.33 1.61
CA TYR A 80 -11.12 13.10 2.88
C TYR A 80 -10.23 13.58 4.03
N THR A 81 -10.85 13.85 5.17
CA THR A 81 -10.13 14.11 6.41
C THR A 81 -10.03 12.80 7.18
N ARG A 82 -8.81 12.41 7.58
CA ARG A 82 -8.62 11.20 8.36
C ARG A 82 -9.29 11.34 9.74
N GLY A 83 -10.12 10.36 10.08
CA GLY A 83 -10.74 10.26 11.41
C GLY A 83 -9.73 9.95 12.52
N LYS A 84 -10.14 10.13 13.78
CA LYS A 84 -9.29 9.90 14.96
C LYS A 84 -8.95 8.42 15.23
N GLY A 85 -9.63 7.48 14.58
CA GLY A 85 -9.50 6.03 14.83
C GLY A 85 -8.47 5.29 13.98
N MET A 86 -7.77 5.95 13.05
CA MET A 86 -6.72 5.31 12.25
C MET A 86 -5.36 5.64 12.88
N GLY A 87 -4.63 4.62 13.34
CA GLY A 87 -3.56 4.67 14.35
C GLY A 87 -2.30 5.53 14.12
N GLU A 88 -2.27 6.39 13.10
CA GLU A 88 -1.13 7.29 12.84
C GLU A 88 -1.45 8.72 13.31
N GLY A 89 -1.01 9.04 14.55
CA GLY A 89 -1.21 10.33 15.21
C GLY A 89 -0.82 11.56 14.39
N ARG A 90 0.20 11.40 13.54
CA ARG A 90 0.81 12.47 12.73
C ARG A 90 -0.04 12.94 11.55
N LEU A 91 -1.05 12.17 11.16
CA LEU A 91 -1.94 12.46 10.03
C LEU A 91 -3.32 12.98 10.44
N HIS A 92 -3.60 13.10 11.75
CA HIS A 92 -4.83 13.69 12.22
C HIS A 92 -4.98 15.13 11.69
N HIS A 93 -6.18 15.48 11.24
CA HIS A 93 -6.57 16.79 10.69
C HIS A 93 -5.96 17.20 9.35
N LYS A 94 -5.16 16.34 8.71
CA LYS A 94 -4.71 16.57 7.33
C LYS A 94 -5.72 16.02 6.33
N ARG A 95 -5.92 16.77 5.23
CA ARG A 95 -6.63 16.27 4.05
C ARG A 95 -5.74 15.25 3.35
N SER A 96 -6.31 14.09 3.03
CA SER A 96 -5.65 13.03 2.27
C SER A 96 -6.26 12.95 0.87
N VAL A 97 -5.42 12.70 -0.12
CA VAL A 97 -5.80 12.44 -1.51
C VAL A 97 -5.29 11.05 -1.86
N GLY A 98 -6.21 10.12 -2.04
CA GLY A 98 -5.92 8.72 -2.33
C GLY A 98 -6.06 7.79 -1.13
N ILE A 99 -6.30 6.52 -1.43
CA ILE A 99 -6.57 5.44 -0.48
C ILE A 99 -5.51 4.35 -0.71
N GLY A 100 -4.90 3.87 0.35
CA GLY A 100 -4.01 2.72 0.28
C GLY A 100 -4.13 1.81 1.50
N GLY A 101 -3.57 0.62 1.37
CA GLY A 101 -3.60 -0.43 2.39
C GLY A 101 -2.54 -1.48 2.11
N HIS A 102 -2.23 -2.31 3.09
CA HIS A 102 -1.31 -3.44 2.92
C HIS A 102 -1.98 -4.52 2.07
N ILE A 103 -1.18 -5.26 1.30
CA ILE A 103 -1.64 -6.50 0.66
C ILE A 103 -1.49 -7.60 1.71
N SER A 104 -2.62 -8.12 2.21
CA SER A 104 -2.61 -9.19 3.21
C SER A 104 -2.46 -10.57 2.57
N SER A 105 -1.83 -11.50 3.29
CA SER A 105 -1.81 -12.91 2.89
C SER A 105 -3.22 -13.52 2.80
N ILE A 106 -4.18 -12.99 3.57
CA ILE A 106 -5.59 -13.40 3.53
C ILE A 106 -6.23 -13.03 2.18
N ASP A 107 -5.94 -11.81 1.67
CA ASP A 107 -6.46 -11.35 0.37
C ASP A 107 -6.02 -12.26 -0.79
N ALA A 108 -4.81 -12.84 -0.68
CA ALA A 108 -4.27 -13.76 -1.66
C ALA A 108 -4.85 -15.19 -1.55
N ALA A 109 -5.22 -15.62 -0.34
CA ALA A 109 -5.84 -16.92 -0.10
C ALA A 109 -7.31 -16.96 -0.58
N ASP A 110 -8.03 -15.85 -0.44
CA ASP A 110 -9.44 -15.73 -0.80
C ASP A 110 -9.70 -15.34 -2.27
N GLY A 111 -8.65 -15.28 -3.11
CA GLY A 111 -8.79 -15.10 -4.55
C GLY A 111 -9.49 -13.79 -4.96
N GLY A 112 -9.31 -12.70 -4.20
CA GLY A 112 -9.86 -11.40 -4.55
C GLY A 112 -11.39 -11.36 -4.60
N ALA A 113 -12.07 -12.09 -3.71
CA ALA A 113 -13.49 -11.86 -3.49
C ALA A 113 -13.66 -10.45 -2.88
N ALA A 114 -13.86 -9.46 -3.75
CA ALA A 114 -14.46 -8.19 -3.39
C ALA A 114 -15.71 -8.51 -2.57
N GLY A 115 -15.63 -8.31 -1.25
CA GLY A 115 -16.75 -8.50 -0.36
C GLY A 115 -17.94 -7.74 -0.92
N SER A 116 -18.99 -8.47 -1.27
CA SER A 116 -20.30 -7.88 -1.52
C SER A 116 -20.69 -7.10 -0.26
N TYR A 117 -20.74 -5.78 -0.33
CA TYR A 117 -21.84 -4.90 0.10
C TYR A 117 -21.42 -3.42 0.01
#